data_AF-A0A8D2AZC2-F1
#
_entry.id   AF-A0A8D2AZC2-F1
#
_cell.length_a   1.000
_cell.length_b   1.000
_cell.length_c   1.000
_cell.angle_alpha   90.00
_cell.angle_beta   90.00
_cell.angle_gamma   90.00
#
_symmetry.space_group_name_H-M   'P 1'
#
loop_
_entity.id
_entity.type
_entity.pdbx_description
1 polymer ?
#
loop_
_entity_poly.entity_id
_entity_poly.type
_entity_poly.pdbx_seq_one_letter_code
_entity_poly.pdbx_strand_id
1 'polypeptide(L)'
;MPSRLLPGAGALVHQALRACGPKGVATVCSMASQGGIPTDGEQATGLEREVTTAARKGQDPCSTLPPQRLQAQGSPYLSPTHH
;
A
#
# COMPACT_ATOMS: atom_id res chain seq x y z
N MET A 1 -70.69 9.29 13.81
CA MET A 1 -69.41 10.00 14.04
C MET A 1 -68.28 9.13 13.49
N PRO A 2 -67.68 9.39 12.32
CA PRO A 2 -66.52 8.63 11.86
C PRO A 2 -65.22 9.23 12.42
N SER A 3 -64.49 8.44 13.20
CA SER A 3 -63.19 8.77 13.77
C SER A 3 -62.14 8.87 12.66
N ARG A 4 -61.46 10.02 12.52
CA ARG A 4 -60.29 10.15 11.63
C ARG A 4 -59.06 9.59 12.36
N LEU A 5 -58.55 8.44 11.93
CA LEU A 5 -57.26 7.90 12.39
C LEU A 5 -56.12 8.75 11.82
N LEU A 6 -55.24 9.21 12.71
CA LEU A 6 -54.07 10.05 12.42
C LEU A 6 -53.07 9.31 11.49
N PRO A 7 -52.71 9.84 10.31
CA PRO A 7 -51.58 9.34 9.53
C PRO A 7 -50.28 9.99 10.02
N GLY A 8 -49.69 9.45 11.09
CA GLY A 8 -48.62 10.15 11.82
C GLY A 8 -47.40 9.35 12.25
N ALA A 9 -47.27 8.06 11.93
CA ALA A 9 -46.17 7.23 12.47
C ALA A 9 -45.17 6.70 11.42
N GLY A 10 -45.54 6.61 10.14
CA GLY A 10 -44.72 5.96 9.11
C GLY A 10 -43.66 6.85 8.43
N ALA A 11 -43.78 8.17 8.53
CA ALA A 11 -42.93 9.10 7.77
C ALA A 11 -41.52 9.29 8.38
N LEU A 12 -41.39 9.16 9.70
CA LEU A 12 -40.11 9.40 10.39
C LEU A 12 -39.10 8.27 10.18
N VAL A 13 -39.57 7.03 10.03
CA VAL A 13 -38.70 5.85 9.80
C VAL A 13 -38.03 5.91 8.42
N HIS A 14 -38.74 6.40 7.39
CA HIS A 14 -38.16 6.55 6.05
C HIS A 14 -37.05 7.62 5.98
N GLN A 15 -37.12 8.67 6.79
CA GLN A 15 -36.12 9.75 6.79
C GLN A 15 -34.84 9.34 7.54
N ALA A 16 -34.96 8.56 8.62
CA ALA A 16 -33.82 8.03 9.36
C ALA A 16 -32.97 7.04 8.53
N LEU A 17 -33.62 6.18 7.73
CA LEU A 17 -32.91 5.24 6.84
C LEU A 17 -32.12 5.95 5.74
N ARG A 18 -32.58 7.12 5.26
CA ARG A 18 -31.89 7.90 4.23
C ARG A 18 -30.67 8.68 4.75
N ALA A 19 -30.66 9.04 6.04
CA ALA A 19 -29.51 9.69 6.68
C ALA A 19 -28.34 8.73 6.95
N CYS A 20 -28.62 7.42 6.99
CA CYS A 20 -27.66 6.33 7.14
C CYS A 20 -27.50 5.51 5.84
N GLY A 21 -27.48 6.20 4.68
CA GLY A 21 -26.89 5.60 3.49
C GLY A 21 -25.39 5.36 3.73
N PRO A 22 -24.77 4.32 3.13
CA PRO A 22 -23.38 3.97 3.41
C PRO A 22 -22.45 5.12 3.02
N LYS A 23 -22.07 5.93 4.00
CA LYS A 23 -21.00 6.91 3.91
C LYS A 23 -19.70 6.16 4.12
N GLY A 24 -18.95 5.94 3.04
CA GLY A 24 -17.61 5.39 3.12
C GLY A 24 -17.49 3.97 2.58
N VAL A 25 -17.91 3.74 1.34
CA VAL A 25 -17.05 2.90 0.51
C VAL A 25 -15.91 3.82 0.12
N ALA A 26 -14.78 3.75 0.84
CA ALA A 26 -13.55 4.29 0.30
C ALA A 26 -13.42 3.67 -1.09
N THR A 27 -13.51 4.50 -2.12
CA THR A 27 -13.11 4.08 -3.46
C THR A 27 -11.69 3.59 -3.30
N VAL A 28 -11.52 2.26 -3.24
CA VAL A 28 -10.23 1.65 -3.52
C VAL A 28 -9.87 2.26 -4.86
N CYS A 29 -8.82 3.08 -4.90
CA CYS A 29 -8.26 3.49 -6.17
C CYS A 29 -8.07 2.18 -6.92
N SER A 30 -8.88 1.97 -7.95
CA SER A 30 -8.67 0.89 -8.89
C SER A 30 -7.32 1.23 -9.48
N MET A 31 -6.25 0.72 -8.86
CA MET A 31 -4.94 0.64 -9.47
C MET A 31 -5.26 0.08 -10.84
N ALA A 32 -4.98 0.85 -11.89
CA ALA A 32 -5.22 0.44 -13.26
C ALA A 32 -4.38 -0.81 -13.50
N SER A 33 -4.88 -1.97 -13.05
CA SER A 33 -4.34 -3.26 -13.38
C SER A 33 -4.79 -3.44 -14.80
N GLN A 34 -3.90 -3.03 -15.70
CA GLN A 34 -3.90 -3.39 -17.10
C GLN A 34 -3.71 -4.92 -17.17
N GLY A 35 -4.65 -5.69 -16.61
CA GLY A 35 -4.66 -7.15 -16.46
C GLY A 35 -3.32 -7.84 -16.16
N GLY A 36 -3.11 -8.32 -14.94
CA GLY A 36 -1.96 -9.16 -14.62
C GLY A 36 -1.56 -9.10 -13.15
N ILE A 37 -0.66 -10.00 -12.72
CA ILE A 37 0.02 -9.87 -11.43
C ILE A 37 1.11 -8.80 -11.63
N PRO A 38 1.01 -7.65 -10.96
CA PRO A 38 2.05 -6.62 -11.02
C PRO A 38 3.41 -7.14 -10.58
N THR A 39 4.46 -6.69 -11.25
CA THR A 39 5.83 -7.03 -10.92
C THR A 39 6.32 -6.20 -9.74
N ASP A 40 7.32 -6.70 -9.03
CA ASP A 40 7.99 -5.97 -7.95
C ASP A 40 8.49 -4.60 -8.42
N GLY A 41 8.95 -4.47 -9.67
CA GLY A 41 9.37 -3.17 -10.21
C GLY A 41 8.24 -2.15 -10.36
N GLU A 42 7.00 -2.60 -10.52
CA GLU A 42 5.82 -1.75 -10.70
C GLU A 42 5.16 -1.40 -9.37
N GLN A 43 5.27 -2.27 -8.36
CA GLN A 43 4.61 -2.11 -7.07
C GLN A 43 5.52 -1.79 -5.90
N ALA A 44 6.82 -2.02 -6.01
CA ALA A 44 7.75 -1.70 -4.94
C ALA A 44 7.73 -0.19 -4.66
N THR A 45 7.56 0.14 -3.38
CA THR A 45 7.55 1.46 -2.78
C THR A 45 8.52 1.54 -1.59
N GLY A 46 8.86 2.75 -1.14
CA GLY A 46 9.74 2.94 0.02
C GLY A 46 11.10 2.23 -0.11
N LEU A 47 11.52 1.55 0.97
CA LEU A 47 12.78 0.82 1.03
C LEU A 47 12.82 -0.35 0.04
N GLU A 48 11.69 -1.01 -0.21
CA GLU A 48 11.64 -2.15 -1.12
C GLU A 48 12.01 -1.72 -2.55
N ARG A 49 11.56 -0.52 -2.97
CA ARG A 49 11.94 0.07 -4.26
C ARG A 49 13.42 0.41 -4.33
N GLU A 50 13.97 0.95 -3.26
CA GLU A 50 15.38 1.35 -3.18
C GLU A 50 16.30 0.14 -3.27
N VAL A 51 16.02 -0.90 -2.49
CA VAL A 51 16.78 -2.16 -2.51
C VAL A 51 16.65 -2.84 -3.86
N THR A 52 15.44 -2.97 -4.43
CA THR A 52 15.26 -3.56 -5.76
C THR A 52 16.00 -2.77 -6.85
N THR A 53 16.01 -1.43 -6.76
CA THR A 53 16.74 -0.59 -7.71
C THR A 53 18.25 -0.73 -7.55
N ALA A 54 18.76 -0.81 -6.32
CA ALA A 54 20.18 -1.00 -6.04
C ALA A 54 20.66 -2.39 -6.47
N ALA A 55 19.88 -3.44 -6.19
CA ALA A 55 20.16 -4.80 -6.60
C ALA A 55 20.26 -4.93 -8.13
N ARG A 56 19.37 -4.27 -8.88
CA ARG A 56 19.44 -4.19 -10.36
C ARG A 56 20.73 -3.53 -10.87
N LYS A 57 21.35 -2.66 -10.07
CA LYS A 57 22.64 -2.02 -10.36
C LYS A 57 23.84 -2.83 -9.84
N GLY A 58 23.61 -4.00 -9.24
CA GLY A 58 24.65 -4.80 -8.60
C GLY A 58 25.16 -4.22 -7.28
N GLN A 59 24.40 -3.32 -6.66
CA GLN A 59 24.71 -2.73 -5.35
C GLN A 59 23.88 -3.40 -4.26
N ASP A 60 24.41 -3.42 -3.04
CA ASP A 60 23.75 -4.02 -1.88
C ASP A 60 23.84 -3.09 -0.66
N PRO A 61 22.96 -2.07 -0.58
CA PRO A 61 22.99 -1.08 0.49
C PRO A 61 22.80 -1.68 1.88
N CYS A 62 22.04 -2.78 1.95
CA CYS A 62 21.70 -3.46 3.20
C CYS A 62 22.66 -4.61 3.54
N SER A 63 23.75 -4.81 2.79
CA SER A 63 24.73 -5.89 3.04
C SER A 63 24.09 -7.28 3.20
N THR A 64 23.10 -7.57 2.37
CA THR A 64 22.39 -8.87 2.32
C THR A 64 23.23 -9.98 1.70
N LEU A 65 24.23 -9.64 0.89
CA LEU A 65 25.15 -10.57 0.25
C LEU A 65 26.46 -10.65 1.02
N PRO A 66 27.10 -11.83 1.07
CA PRO A 66 28.42 -11.95 1.65
C PRO A 66 29.42 -11.10 0.83
N PRO A 67 30.31 -10.36 1.51
CA PRO A 67 31.28 -9.50 0.84
C PRO A 67 32.20 -10.34 -0.05
N GLN A 68 32.34 -9.92 -1.30
CA GLN A 68 33.21 -10.61 -2.25
C GLN A 68 34.67 -10.43 -1.79
N ARG A 69 35.36 -11.56 -1.53
CA ARG A 69 36.77 -11.58 -1.11
C ARG A 69 37.69 -11.28 -2.30
N LEU A 70 37.61 -10.07 -2.86
CA LEU A 70 38.64 -9.51 -3.72
C LEU A 70 39.62 -8.73 -2.84
N GLN A 71 40.58 -9.42 -2.24
CA GLN A 71 41.65 -8.77 -1.50
C GLN A 71 42.96 -9.43 -1.93
N ALA A 72 43.85 -8.67 -2.56
CA ALA A 72 45.24 -9.07 -2.70
C ALA A 72 45.87 -9.18 -1.30
N GLN A 73 46.81 -10.09 -1.11
CA GLN A 73 47.48 -10.30 0.18
C GLN A 73 48.13 -8.98 0.64
N GLY A 74 47.61 -8.40 1.74
CA GLY A 74 48.06 -7.12 2.29
C GLY A 74 47.10 -5.93 2.09
N SER A 75 46.00 -6.09 1.34
CA SER A 75 44.96 -5.06 1.23
C SER A 75 44.02 -5.09 2.46
N PRO A 76 43.75 -3.94 3.11
CA PRO A 76 42.84 -3.87 4.25
C PRO A 76 41.38 -4.15 3.82
N TYR A 77 40.63 -4.83 4.69
CA TYR A 77 39.21 -5.02 4.48
C TYR A 77 38.45 -3.70 4.68
N LEU A 78 37.98 -3.12 3.57
CA LEU A 78 37.19 -1.90 3.58
C LEU A 78 35.75 -2.27 3.99
N SER A 79 35.36 -1.91 5.22
CA SER A 79 33.97 -2.02 5.66
C SER A 79 33.20 -0.79 5.23
N PRO A 80 32.10 -0.90 4.45
CA PRO A 80 31.22 0.22 4.16
C PRO A 80 30.66 0.79 5.48
N THR A 81 30.67 2.11 5.64
CA THR A 81 30.13 2.80 6.81
C THR A 81 28.98 3.71 6.41
N HIS A 82 27.97 3.85 7.27
CA HIS A 82 26.89 4.81 7.09
C HIS A 82 27.40 6.20 7.50
N HIS A 83 27.29 7.19 6.61
CA HIS A 83 27.51 8.61 6.90
C HIS A 83 26.21 9.28 7.35
#